data_AF-A0A318IPG3-F1
#
_entry.id   AF-A0A318IPG3-F1
#
_cell.length_a   1.000
_cell.length_b   1.000
_cell.length_c   1.000
_cell.angle_alpha   90.00
_cell.angle_beta   90.00
_cell.angle_gamma   90.00
#
_symmetry.space_group_name_H-M   'P 1'
#
loop_
_entity.id
_entity.type
_entity.pdbx_description
1 polymer ?
#
loop_
_entity_poly.entity_id
_entity_poly.type
_entity_poly.pdbx_seq_one_letter_code
_entity_poly.pdbx_strand_id
1 'polypeptide(L)'
;MRKKQLLQYILIAVTFAGLASSSCAASNESLRAMYEADQSERKSVQNDFSHIINNDRDRRAAVLLMLQTAKLNSAEDYFHAAMIYQHGTTLEDIRLAYSLINIAVTLQADQVRYQRLRALAWDRMMMMLNKPQWYGSQTIQHGSLQPWKLYEVDETAVTDQERKALGIPTLAEARADVARRNADLEKERKPETEKPKEKTTIKPAVVSFQRDPGTGHQLLAIDRCLAMFWIRLSDRGLTEKLMAQQRTAQPRMMVLRKEERDVLALLDGKTKLIYPEMSGEACFFDYVAYADENRHLVLDLMLDDKVVPGPTYEVKPYKYFRIRLGQLDADLQGRQVKLLTAEKIKHEDLGQ
;
A
#
# COMPACT_ATOMS: atom_id res chain seq x y z
N MET A 1 54.40 60.82 28.54
CA MET A 1 53.64 59.77 29.25
C MET A 1 52.62 59.15 28.31
N ARG A 2 52.60 57.82 28.23
CA ARG A 2 51.61 56.91 27.58
C ARG A 2 51.59 56.89 26.03
N LYS A 3 51.47 55.76 25.33
CA LYS A 3 51.75 54.31 25.50
C LYS A 3 51.20 53.68 24.19
N LYS A 4 51.97 52.79 23.51
CA LYS A 4 51.52 51.54 22.82
C LYS A 4 50.47 51.66 21.68
N GLN A 5 50.42 50.94 20.56
CA GLN A 5 50.99 49.69 20.04
C GLN A 5 50.65 49.69 18.51
N LEU A 6 51.63 49.53 17.63
CA LEU A 6 51.84 48.34 16.78
C LEU A 6 50.56 47.57 16.38
N LEU A 7 50.19 47.62 15.09
CA LEU A 7 49.33 46.61 14.47
C LEU A 7 49.81 46.33 13.05
N GLN A 8 50.67 45.33 12.99
CA GLN A 8 51.24 44.71 11.81
C GLN A 8 50.33 43.52 11.50
N TYR A 9 49.43 43.64 10.52
CA TYR A 9 48.62 42.51 10.08
C TYR A 9 49.24 41.85 8.86
N ILE A 10 49.64 40.60 9.11
CA ILE A 10 50.22 39.64 8.18
C ILE A 10 49.19 39.29 7.11
N LEU A 11 49.59 39.46 5.85
CA LEU A 11 48.93 38.93 4.67
C LEU A 11 49.04 37.39 4.72
N ILE A 12 47.97 36.70 5.13
CA ILE A 12 47.87 35.25 4.96
C ILE A 12 47.37 35.00 3.53
N ALA A 13 48.29 34.71 2.62
CA ALA A 13 47.97 34.11 1.33
C ALA A 13 47.55 32.66 1.58
N VAL A 14 46.25 32.38 1.56
CA VAL A 14 45.73 31.01 1.49
C VAL A 14 45.84 30.56 0.04
N THR A 15 46.92 29.84 -0.26
CA THR A 15 47.03 29.07 -1.50
C THR A 15 46.10 27.86 -1.40
N PHE A 16 44.86 28.01 -1.87
CA PHE A 16 44.00 26.87 -2.16
C PHE A 16 44.55 26.18 -3.41
N ALA A 17 45.47 25.23 -3.20
CA ALA A 17 45.84 24.27 -4.22
C ALA A 17 44.61 23.40 -4.50
N GLY A 18 43.81 23.80 -5.48
CA GLY A 18 42.70 23.03 -6.00
C GLY A 18 43.22 21.77 -6.66
N LEU A 19 43.28 20.67 -5.90
CA LEU A 19 43.11 19.34 -6.49
C LEU A 19 41.63 19.21 -6.81
N ALA A 20 41.23 19.74 -7.96
CA ALA A 20 40.00 19.32 -8.62
C ALA A 20 40.21 17.88 -9.09
N SER A 21 40.12 16.93 -8.15
CA SER A 21 39.87 15.54 -8.49
C SER A 21 38.50 15.52 -9.14
N SER A 22 38.47 15.57 -10.48
CA SER A 22 37.33 15.09 -11.24
C SER A 22 37.25 13.58 -11.05
N SER A 23 36.85 13.16 -9.85
CA SER A 23 36.28 11.84 -9.69
C SER A 23 34.93 11.91 -10.40
N CYS A 24 34.84 11.26 -11.56
CA CYS A 24 33.54 10.76 -12.02
C CYS A 24 32.98 9.99 -10.82
N ALA A 25 32.04 10.58 -10.08
CA ALA A 25 31.60 10.06 -8.80
C ALA A 25 31.13 8.62 -9.03
N ALA A 26 31.90 7.65 -8.52
CA ALA A 26 31.61 6.24 -8.74
C ALA A 26 30.21 5.97 -8.20
N SER A 27 29.36 5.37 -9.03
CA SER A 27 27.99 5.01 -8.67
C SER A 27 28.01 4.15 -7.41
N ASN A 28 27.09 4.40 -6.48
CA ASN A 28 26.94 3.64 -5.26
C ASN A 28 26.54 2.19 -5.60
N GLU A 29 27.51 1.25 -5.49
CA GLU A 29 27.31 -0.14 -5.91
C GLU A 29 26.19 -0.84 -5.13
N SER A 30 26.04 -0.54 -3.83
CA SER A 30 24.95 -1.08 -3.02
C SER A 30 23.59 -0.59 -3.52
N LEU A 31 23.48 0.70 -3.85
CA LEU A 31 22.26 1.27 -4.43
C LEU A 31 21.96 0.69 -5.82
N ARG A 32 22.98 0.54 -6.66
CA ARG A 32 22.85 -0.11 -7.97
C ARG A 32 22.35 -1.55 -7.84
N ALA A 33 22.89 -2.33 -6.91
CA ALA A 33 22.44 -3.70 -6.66
C ALA A 33 20.98 -3.74 -6.18
N MET A 34 20.55 -2.81 -5.32
CA MET A 34 19.15 -2.70 -4.90
C MET A 34 18.21 -2.37 -6.07
N TYR A 35 18.62 -1.45 -6.93
CA TYR A 35 17.89 -1.11 -8.15
C TYR A 35 17.78 -2.31 -9.10
N GLU A 36 18.89 -3.00 -9.38
CA GLU A 36 18.90 -4.17 -10.25
C GLU A 36 17.99 -5.28 -9.70
N ALA A 37 18.01 -5.51 -8.39
CA ALA A 37 17.12 -6.46 -7.73
C ALA A 37 15.63 -6.06 -7.88
N ASP A 38 15.28 -4.80 -7.63
CA ASP A 38 13.92 -4.27 -7.83
C ASP A 38 13.42 -4.48 -9.27
N GLN A 39 14.25 -4.13 -10.26
CA GLN A 39 13.88 -4.31 -11.67
C GLN A 39 13.81 -5.78 -12.08
N SER A 40 14.62 -6.65 -11.47
CA SER A 40 14.65 -8.08 -11.77
C SER A 40 13.38 -8.81 -11.29
N GLU A 41 12.90 -8.50 -10.09
CA GLU A 41 11.70 -9.11 -9.49
C GLU A 41 10.47 -8.89 -10.38
N ARG A 42 10.39 -7.70 -11.00
CA ARG A 42 9.29 -7.26 -11.86
C ARG A 42 9.28 -7.91 -13.25
N LYS A 43 10.34 -8.63 -13.64
CA LYS A 43 10.37 -9.41 -14.89
C LYS A 43 9.69 -10.77 -14.75
N SER A 44 9.49 -11.25 -13.53
CA SER A 44 8.89 -12.56 -13.28
C SER A 44 7.36 -12.47 -13.29
N VAL A 45 6.70 -13.33 -14.07
CA VAL A 45 5.23 -13.42 -14.19
C VAL A 45 4.67 -14.29 -13.05
N GLN A 46 5.10 -14.08 -11.81
CA GLN A 46 4.54 -14.81 -10.67
C GLN A 46 3.44 -13.98 -10.00
N ASN A 47 2.29 -14.62 -9.81
CA ASN A 47 1.06 -14.03 -9.24
C ASN A 47 1.16 -13.62 -7.75
N ASP A 48 2.34 -13.69 -7.14
CA ASP A 48 2.57 -13.27 -5.75
C ASP A 48 3.32 -11.94 -5.69
N PHE A 49 2.58 -10.84 -5.64
CA PHE A 49 3.14 -9.49 -5.49
C PHE A 49 3.51 -9.14 -4.04
N SER A 50 3.19 -10.00 -3.06
CA SER A 50 3.37 -9.67 -1.64
C SER A 50 4.84 -9.57 -1.24
N HIS A 51 5.69 -10.43 -1.79
CA HIS A 51 7.14 -10.38 -1.56
C HIS A 51 7.77 -9.12 -2.16
N ILE A 52 7.32 -8.69 -3.35
CA ILE A 52 7.84 -7.48 -4.03
C ILE A 52 7.57 -6.24 -3.18
N ILE A 53 6.36 -6.10 -2.61
CA ILE A 53 6.00 -4.95 -1.77
C ILE A 53 6.89 -4.85 -0.53
N ASN A 54 7.19 -5.99 0.11
CA ASN A 54 8.09 -6.02 1.27
C ASN A 54 9.52 -5.62 0.88
N ASN A 55 10.03 -6.16 -0.22
CA ASN A 55 11.37 -5.84 -0.71
C ASN A 55 11.47 -4.36 -1.12
N ASP A 56 10.42 -3.80 -1.73
CA ASP A 56 10.35 -2.37 -2.08
C ASP A 56 10.44 -1.48 -0.84
N ARG A 57 9.75 -1.84 0.24
CA ARG A 57 9.82 -1.11 1.51
C ARG A 57 11.23 -1.13 2.08
N ASP A 58 11.86 -2.29 2.12
CA ASP A 58 13.20 -2.45 2.70
C ASP A 58 14.25 -1.68 1.89
N ARG A 59 14.13 -1.69 0.55
CA ARG A 59 14.93 -0.84 -0.33
C ARG A 59 14.70 0.66 -0.05
N ARG A 60 13.45 1.12 0.08
CA ARG A 60 13.16 2.52 0.42
C ARG A 60 13.78 2.92 1.76
N ALA A 61 13.69 2.07 2.78
CA ALA A 61 14.33 2.32 4.08
C ALA A 61 15.87 2.43 3.97
N ALA A 62 16.50 1.56 3.17
CA ALA A 62 17.94 1.63 2.92
C ALA A 62 18.33 2.91 2.15
N VAL A 63 17.57 3.30 1.12
CA VAL A 63 17.79 4.55 0.38
C VAL A 63 17.61 5.77 1.30
N LEU A 64 16.61 5.76 2.20
CA LEU A 64 16.41 6.84 3.17
C LEU A 64 17.65 7.03 4.07
N LEU A 65 18.24 5.94 4.57
CA LEU A 65 19.47 6.01 5.35
C LEU A 65 20.63 6.56 4.52
N MET A 66 20.74 6.17 3.25
CA MET A 66 21.74 6.72 2.32
C MET A 66 21.56 8.22 2.07
N LEU A 67 20.31 8.70 1.97
CA LEU A 67 20.00 10.13 1.87
C LEU A 67 20.39 10.88 3.14
N GLN A 68 20.01 10.36 4.31
CA GLN A 68 20.33 10.97 5.61
C GLN A 68 21.84 11.04 5.90
N THR A 69 22.61 10.12 5.33
CA THR A 69 24.07 10.05 5.49
C THR A 69 24.84 10.60 4.29
N ALA A 70 24.16 11.32 3.38
CA ALA A 70 24.73 11.97 2.19
C ALA A 70 25.57 11.01 1.31
N LYS A 71 25.03 9.84 0.98
CA LYS A 71 25.70 8.77 0.22
C LYS A 71 25.32 8.70 -1.27
N LEU A 72 24.44 9.59 -1.75
CA LEU A 72 24.10 9.70 -3.18
C LEU A 72 24.90 10.88 -3.75
N ASN A 73 25.72 10.63 -4.78
CA ASN A 73 26.69 11.62 -5.27
C ASN A 73 26.69 11.78 -6.80
N SER A 74 25.93 10.96 -7.53
CA SER A 74 25.88 10.98 -8.99
C SER A 74 24.44 11.02 -9.50
N ALA A 75 24.26 11.46 -10.75
CA ALA A 75 22.96 11.41 -11.42
C ALA A 75 22.35 10.00 -11.43
N GLU A 76 23.19 8.97 -11.58
CA GLU A 76 22.78 7.57 -11.55
C GLU A 76 22.28 7.16 -10.17
N ASP A 77 22.92 7.60 -9.08
CA ASP A 77 22.46 7.31 -7.73
C ASP A 77 21.07 7.89 -7.49
N TYR A 78 20.86 9.15 -7.88
CA TYR A 78 19.55 9.78 -7.78
C TYR A 78 18.50 9.11 -8.67
N PHE A 79 18.88 8.63 -9.86
CA PHE A 79 17.99 7.85 -10.73
C PHE A 79 17.59 6.51 -10.10
N HIS A 80 18.55 5.73 -9.59
CA HIS A 80 18.28 4.46 -8.92
C HIS A 80 17.40 4.65 -7.69
N ALA A 81 17.71 5.64 -6.85
CA ALA A 81 16.90 6.00 -5.70
C ALA A 81 15.48 6.41 -6.11
N ALA A 82 15.34 7.24 -7.15
CA ALA A 82 14.04 7.64 -7.67
C ALA A 82 13.23 6.45 -8.18
N MET A 83 13.85 5.48 -8.86
CA MET A 83 13.13 4.28 -9.33
C MET A 83 12.63 3.43 -8.17
N ILE A 84 13.45 3.24 -7.13
CA ILE A 84 13.02 2.52 -5.91
C ILE A 84 11.82 3.22 -5.27
N TYR A 85 11.83 4.55 -5.18
CA TYR A 85 10.71 5.32 -4.65
C TYR A 85 9.50 5.40 -5.60
N GLN A 86 9.69 5.27 -6.92
CA GLN A 86 8.59 5.23 -7.91
C GLN A 86 7.62 4.07 -7.65
N HIS A 87 8.12 3.00 -7.03
CA HIS A 87 7.32 1.84 -6.59
C HIS A 87 6.73 1.98 -5.19
N GLY A 88 6.85 3.17 -4.59
CA GLY A 88 6.21 3.52 -3.34
C GLY A 88 4.68 3.48 -3.40
N THR A 89 4.09 3.40 -2.21
CA THR A 89 2.64 3.24 -2.01
C THR A 89 1.98 4.49 -1.46
N THR A 90 2.77 5.50 -1.05
CA THR A 90 2.29 6.75 -0.46
C THR A 90 2.57 7.94 -1.38
N LEU A 91 1.86 9.04 -1.20
CA LEU A 91 2.10 10.26 -1.97
C LEU A 91 3.49 10.83 -1.67
N GLU A 92 3.96 10.70 -0.43
CA GLU A 92 5.27 11.11 0.04
C GLU A 92 6.39 10.35 -0.66
N ASP A 93 6.22 9.03 -0.85
CA ASP A 93 7.18 8.22 -1.61
C ASP A 93 7.30 8.75 -3.05
N ILE A 94 6.17 9.02 -3.72
CA ILE A 94 6.18 9.48 -5.11
C ILE A 94 6.67 10.93 -5.24
N ARG A 95 6.38 11.80 -4.26
CA ARG A 95 6.99 13.14 -4.18
C ARG A 95 8.49 13.07 -4.04
N LEU A 96 9.00 12.15 -3.23
CA LEU A 96 10.43 11.93 -3.08
C LEU A 96 11.03 11.35 -4.37
N ALA A 97 10.37 10.37 -5.02
CA ALA A 97 10.76 9.88 -6.34
C ALA A 97 10.90 11.02 -7.36
N TYR A 98 9.89 11.89 -7.43
CA TYR A 98 9.87 13.04 -8.32
C TYR A 98 10.98 14.06 -7.99
N SER A 99 11.25 14.29 -6.71
CA SER A 99 12.34 15.19 -6.29
C SER A 99 13.71 14.63 -6.66
N LEU A 100 13.96 13.35 -6.39
CA LEU A 100 15.23 12.67 -6.68
C LEU A 100 15.50 12.64 -8.19
N ILE A 101 14.50 12.30 -9.00
CA ILE A 101 14.68 12.25 -10.45
C ILE A 101 14.92 13.64 -11.06
N ASN A 102 14.37 14.71 -10.47
CA ASN A 102 14.69 16.08 -10.89
C ASN A 102 16.15 16.44 -10.59
N ILE A 103 16.74 15.93 -9.51
CA ILE A 103 18.18 16.08 -9.24
C ILE A 103 18.98 15.36 -10.33
N ALA A 104 18.65 14.11 -10.64
CA ALA A 104 19.32 13.35 -11.71
C ALA A 104 19.25 14.06 -13.07
N VAL A 105 18.07 14.57 -13.45
CA VAL A 105 17.88 15.36 -14.69
C VAL A 105 18.68 16.67 -14.66
N THR A 106 18.78 17.33 -13.50
CA THR A 106 19.58 18.56 -13.36
C THR A 106 21.07 18.26 -13.57
N LEU A 107 21.55 17.12 -13.09
CA LEU A 107 22.93 16.69 -13.23
C LEU A 107 23.25 16.18 -14.66
N GLN A 108 22.29 15.56 -15.34
CA GLN A 108 22.44 15.01 -16.70
C GLN A 108 21.12 15.12 -17.48
N ALA A 109 20.91 16.26 -18.15
CA ALA A 109 19.65 16.60 -18.80
C ALA A 109 19.38 15.85 -20.12
N ASP A 110 20.44 15.36 -20.76
CA ASP A 110 20.42 14.65 -22.05
C ASP A 110 20.01 13.17 -21.92
N GLN A 111 19.97 12.65 -20.69
CA GLN A 111 19.60 11.26 -20.41
C GLN A 111 18.08 11.05 -20.52
N VAL A 112 17.64 10.55 -21.67
CA VAL A 112 16.22 10.27 -21.96
C VAL A 112 15.58 9.37 -20.89
N ARG A 113 16.30 8.39 -20.34
CA ARG A 113 15.78 7.51 -19.27
C ARG A 113 15.41 8.28 -17.99
N TYR A 114 16.14 9.35 -17.66
CA TYR A 114 15.85 10.18 -16.50
C TYR A 114 14.61 11.04 -16.74
N GLN A 115 14.53 11.65 -17.93
CA GLN A 115 13.38 12.43 -18.35
C GLN A 115 12.09 11.58 -18.38
N ARG A 116 12.19 10.35 -18.85
CA ARG A 116 11.09 9.38 -18.85
C ARG A 116 10.64 9.06 -17.43
N LEU A 117 11.55 8.71 -16.52
CA LEU A 117 11.17 8.42 -15.13
C LEU A 117 10.55 9.65 -14.44
N ARG A 118 11.03 10.86 -14.75
CA ARG A 118 10.42 12.11 -14.26
C ARG A 118 8.96 12.25 -14.71
N ALA A 119 8.67 11.97 -15.98
CA ALA A 119 7.31 11.96 -16.50
C ALA A 119 6.41 10.89 -15.85
N LEU A 120 6.93 9.67 -15.65
CA LEU A 120 6.21 8.60 -14.96
C LEU A 120 5.92 8.92 -13.48
N ALA A 121 6.87 9.55 -12.78
CA ALA A 121 6.69 10.00 -11.40
C ALA A 121 5.66 11.12 -11.31
N TRP A 122 5.67 12.07 -12.26
CA TRP A 122 4.69 13.13 -12.34
C TRP A 122 3.27 12.60 -12.50
N ASP A 123 3.04 11.75 -13.50
CA ASP A 123 1.71 11.19 -13.75
C ASP A 123 1.17 10.38 -12.57
N ARG A 124 2.04 9.59 -11.91
CA ARG A 124 1.68 8.85 -10.71
C ARG A 124 1.31 9.79 -9.56
N MET A 125 2.07 10.86 -9.36
CA MET A 125 1.77 11.89 -8.36
C MET A 125 0.43 12.59 -8.65
N MET A 126 0.16 12.95 -9.91
CA MET A 126 -1.13 13.56 -10.31
C MET A 126 -2.30 12.63 -10.04
N MET A 127 -2.17 11.34 -10.41
CA MET A 127 -3.19 10.33 -10.12
C MET A 127 -3.48 10.22 -8.61
N MET A 128 -2.44 10.20 -7.76
CA MET A 128 -2.62 10.15 -6.30
C MET A 128 -3.26 11.41 -5.71
N LEU A 129 -3.04 12.56 -6.36
CA LEU A 129 -3.66 13.84 -6.01
C LEU A 129 -5.07 14.02 -6.59
N ASN A 130 -5.60 13.02 -7.29
CA ASN A 130 -6.86 13.10 -8.05
C ASN A 130 -6.87 14.25 -9.07
N LYS A 131 -5.76 14.42 -9.80
CA LYS A 131 -5.58 15.43 -10.86
C LYS A 131 -5.28 14.74 -12.19
N PRO A 132 -5.71 15.30 -13.34
CA PRO A 132 -5.35 14.77 -14.64
C PRO A 132 -3.83 14.61 -14.79
N GLN A 133 -3.41 13.46 -15.32
CA GLN A 133 -2.01 13.20 -15.65
C GLN A 133 -1.64 13.89 -16.97
N TRP A 134 -0.35 14.04 -17.27
CA TRP A 134 0.09 14.75 -18.48
C TRP A 134 0.51 13.79 -19.59
N TYR A 135 1.28 12.76 -19.24
CA TYR A 135 1.90 11.88 -20.24
C TYR A 135 1.03 10.67 -20.58
N GLY A 136 0.04 10.31 -19.75
CA GLY A 136 -0.88 9.21 -20.03
C GLY A 136 -0.33 7.83 -19.65
N SER A 137 0.58 7.77 -18.68
CA SER A 137 1.25 6.53 -18.27
C SER A 137 0.46 5.67 -17.26
N GLN A 138 -0.48 6.26 -16.51
CA GLN A 138 -1.22 5.58 -15.45
C GLN A 138 -2.55 5.02 -15.96
N THR A 139 -2.79 3.75 -15.64
CA THR A 139 -4.07 3.07 -15.87
C THR A 139 -4.64 2.58 -14.55
N ILE A 140 -5.94 2.69 -14.38
CA ILE A 140 -6.65 2.26 -13.16
C ILE A 140 -7.55 1.05 -13.46
N GLN A 141 -7.74 0.23 -12.42
CA GLN A 141 -8.72 -0.86 -12.41
C GLN A 141 -9.38 -0.90 -11.02
N HIS A 142 -10.70 -0.76 -10.96
CA HIS A 142 -11.43 -0.74 -9.68
C HIS A 142 -11.80 -2.14 -9.20
N GLY A 143 -10.81 -2.99 -8.98
CA GLY A 143 -10.99 -4.40 -8.63
C GLY A 143 -10.73 -5.33 -9.81
N SER A 144 -10.37 -6.58 -9.52
CA SER A 144 -9.75 -7.51 -10.48
C SER A 144 -10.61 -7.85 -11.71
N LEU A 145 -11.93 -7.72 -11.60
CA LEU A 145 -12.88 -8.00 -12.69
C LEU A 145 -13.50 -6.76 -13.32
N GLN A 146 -13.07 -5.56 -12.90
CA GLN A 146 -13.53 -4.32 -13.53
C GLN A 146 -12.67 -3.99 -14.76
N PRO A 147 -13.24 -3.31 -15.77
CA PRO A 147 -12.46 -2.85 -16.91
C PRO A 147 -11.33 -1.92 -16.48
N TRP A 148 -10.17 -2.12 -17.10
CA TRP A 148 -9.08 -1.16 -17.11
C TRP A 148 -9.55 0.15 -17.76
N LYS A 149 -9.08 1.27 -17.21
CA LYS A 149 -9.28 2.60 -17.80
C LYS A 149 -7.95 3.34 -17.82
N LEU A 150 -7.69 4.09 -18.89
CA LEU A 150 -6.67 5.11 -18.87
C LEU A 150 -7.13 6.18 -17.87
N TYR A 151 -6.29 6.52 -16.89
CA TYR A 151 -6.61 7.57 -15.93
C TYR A 151 -6.70 8.92 -16.65
N GLU A 152 -7.49 9.86 -16.12
CA GLU A 152 -7.77 11.15 -16.77
C GLU A 152 -6.48 11.86 -17.21
N VAL A 153 -6.45 12.36 -18.45
CA VAL A 153 -5.27 13.00 -19.07
C VAL A 153 -5.62 14.44 -19.44
N ASP A 154 -4.76 15.38 -19.08
CA ASP A 154 -4.72 16.70 -19.70
C ASP A 154 -4.06 16.59 -21.08
N GLU A 155 -4.88 16.45 -22.12
CA GLU A 155 -4.41 16.27 -23.49
C GLU A 155 -3.72 17.51 -24.08
N THR A 156 -3.78 18.65 -23.38
CA THR A 156 -3.13 19.91 -23.79
C THR A 156 -1.73 20.10 -23.22
N ALA A 157 -1.39 19.37 -22.15
CA ALA A 157 -0.13 19.57 -21.43
C ALA A 157 1.10 19.03 -22.18
N VAL A 158 0.95 17.94 -22.92
CA VAL A 158 2.05 17.24 -23.62
C VAL A 158 1.57 16.68 -24.96
N THR A 159 2.37 16.87 -26.01
CA THR A 159 2.13 16.35 -27.35
C THR A 159 2.58 14.89 -27.49
N ASP A 160 2.02 14.16 -28.46
CA ASP A 160 2.45 12.79 -28.75
C ASP A 160 3.90 12.70 -29.25
N GLN A 161 4.42 13.76 -29.86
CA GLN A 161 5.84 13.83 -30.24
C GLN A 161 6.75 13.85 -29.01
N GLU A 162 6.39 14.62 -27.98
CA GLU A 162 7.11 14.66 -26.70
C GLU A 162 7.01 13.32 -25.95
N ARG A 163 5.84 12.67 -25.95
CA ARG A 163 5.69 11.31 -25.40
C ARG A 163 6.66 10.34 -26.07
N LYS A 164 6.69 10.31 -27.41
CA LYS A 164 7.59 9.46 -28.19
C LYS A 164 9.06 9.75 -27.93
N ALA A 165 9.44 11.02 -27.80
CA ALA A 165 10.82 11.41 -27.49
C ALA A 165 11.29 10.83 -26.14
N LEU A 166 10.37 10.62 -25.19
CA LEU A 166 10.63 9.96 -23.91
C LEU A 166 10.41 8.44 -23.94
N GLY A 167 10.04 7.87 -25.09
CA GLY A 167 9.61 6.48 -25.23
C GLY A 167 8.26 6.18 -24.55
N ILE A 168 7.50 7.19 -24.12
CA ILE A 168 6.16 6.98 -23.57
C ILE A 168 5.19 6.74 -24.73
N PRO A 169 4.28 5.76 -24.64
CA PRO A 169 3.26 5.56 -25.66
C PRO A 169 2.44 6.83 -25.92
N THR A 170 2.01 7.04 -27.16
CA THR A 170 1.01 8.05 -27.50
C THR A 170 -0.33 7.78 -26.80
N LEU A 171 -1.20 8.78 -26.73
CA LEU A 171 -2.53 8.56 -26.14
C LEU A 171 -3.34 7.53 -26.94
N ALA A 172 -3.18 7.47 -28.26
CA ALA A 172 -3.80 6.43 -29.08
C ALA A 172 -3.29 5.02 -28.72
N GLU A 173 -1.97 4.86 -28.57
CA GLU A 173 -1.37 3.57 -28.17
C GLU A 173 -1.76 3.16 -26.74
N ALA A 174 -1.78 4.09 -25.79
CA ALA A 174 -2.21 3.83 -24.42
C ALA A 174 -3.69 3.40 -24.34
N ARG A 175 -4.57 4.07 -25.09
CA ARG A 175 -5.98 3.68 -25.22
C ARG A 175 -6.14 2.31 -25.89
N ALA A 176 -5.36 2.03 -26.93
CA ALA A 176 -5.36 0.73 -27.60
C ALA A 176 -4.91 -0.40 -26.67
N ASP A 177 -3.89 -0.16 -25.84
CA ASP A 177 -3.45 -1.13 -24.83
C ASP A 177 -4.52 -1.38 -23.77
N VAL A 178 -5.18 -0.33 -23.25
CA VAL A 178 -6.33 -0.48 -22.34
C VAL A 178 -7.46 -1.29 -22.99
N ALA A 179 -7.78 -1.02 -24.27
CA ALA A 179 -8.78 -1.78 -25.01
C ALA A 179 -8.40 -3.26 -25.16
N ARG A 180 -7.13 -3.56 -25.45
CA ARG A 180 -6.60 -4.92 -25.51
C ARG A 180 -6.74 -5.64 -24.16
N ARG A 181 -6.28 -5.02 -23.05
CA ARG A 181 -6.41 -5.60 -21.70
C ARG A 181 -7.87 -5.89 -21.34
N ASN A 182 -8.79 -5.01 -21.73
CA ASN A 182 -10.22 -5.22 -21.53
C ASN A 182 -10.80 -6.33 -22.39
N ALA A 183 -10.33 -6.50 -23.63
CA ALA A 183 -10.73 -7.62 -24.48
C ALA A 183 -10.25 -8.97 -23.89
N ASP A 184 -9.04 -9.01 -23.34
CA ASP A 184 -8.52 -10.21 -22.68
C ASP A 184 -9.29 -10.50 -21.38
N LEU A 185 -9.58 -9.48 -20.56
CA LEU A 185 -10.45 -9.61 -19.39
C LEU A 185 -11.85 -10.15 -19.76
N GLU A 186 -12.41 -9.75 -20.91
CA GLU A 186 -13.72 -10.24 -21.36
C GLU A 186 -13.66 -11.70 -21.84
N LYS A 187 -12.54 -12.15 -22.43
CA LYS A 187 -12.31 -13.57 -22.72
C LYS A 187 -12.16 -14.40 -21.44
N GLU A 188 -11.56 -13.84 -20.39
CA GLU A 188 -11.52 -14.50 -19.08
C GLU A 188 -12.89 -14.54 -18.40
N ARG A 189 -13.75 -13.53 -18.64
CA ARG A 189 -15.13 -13.48 -18.13
C ARG A 189 -16.10 -14.39 -18.87
N LYS A 190 -15.98 -14.51 -20.19
CA LYS A 190 -16.77 -15.43 -21.00
C LYS A 190 -16.08 -16.78 -20.98
N PRO A 191 -16.59 -17.80 -20.25
CA PRO A 191 -15.93 -19.09 -20.26
C PRO A 191 -15.86 -19.58 -21.71
N GLU A 192 -14.65 -19.84 -22.18
CA GLU A 192 -14.40 -20.58 -23.42
C GLU A 192 -15.29 -21.83 -23.39
N THR A 193 -16.27 -21.85 -24.28
CA THR A 193 -17.22 -22.93 -24.65
C THR A 193 -17.27 -24.18 -23.76
N GLU A 194 -18.47 -24.42 -23.23
CA GLU A 194 -19.01 -25.71 -22.77
C GLU A 194 -18.20 -26.95 -23.22
N LYS A 195 -17.41 -27.50 -22.30
CA LYS A 195 -17.16 -28.94 -22.24
C LYS A 195 -17.50 -29.41 -20.84
N PRO A 196 -18.39 -30.40 -20.67
CA PRO A 196 -18.74 -30.90 -19.35
C PRO A 196 -17.58 -31.75 -18.84
N LYS A 197 -16.97 -31.34 -17.73
CA LYS A 197 -16.23 -32.21 -16.81
C LYS A 197 -15.98 -31.47 -15.49
N GLU A 198 -16.98 -31.58 -14.62
CA GLU A 198 -16.85 -31.97 -13.22
C GLU A 198 -15.43 -31.80 -12.61
N LYS A 199 -15.20 -30.65 -11.98
CA LYS A 199 -14.34 -30.54 -10.81
C LYS A 199 -15.02 -29.64 -9.79
N THR A 200 -15.66 -30.29 -8.84
CA THR A 200 -16.28 -29.71 -7.64
C THR A 200 -15.21 -28.97 -6.84
N THR A 201 -15.01 -27.70 -7.13
CA THR A 201 -14.34 -26.79 -6.21
C THR A 201 -15.46 -26.02 -5.52
N ILE A 202 -15.90 -26.54 -4.37
CA ILE A 202 -16.91 -25.89 -3.54
C ILE A 202 -16.35 -24.51 -3.16
N LYS A 203 -16.84 -23.44 -3.79
CA LYS A 203 -16.69 -22.10 -3.23
C LYS A 203 -17.41 -22.14 -1.88
N PRO A 204 -16.74 -21.85 -0.74
CA PRO A 204 -17.44 -21.87 0.54
C PRO A 204 -18.58 -20.86 0.47
N ALA A 205 -19.80 -21.25 0.84
CA ALA A 205 -20.91 -20.32 0.85
C ALA A 205 -20.59 -19.19 1.86
N VAL A 206 -20.77 -17.95 1.43
CA VAL A 206 -20.57 -16.77 2.26
C VAL A 206 -21.94 -16.20 2.59
N VAL A 207 -22.29 -16.14 3.87
CA VAL A 207 -23.52 -15.53 4.36
C VAL A 207 -23.26 -14.04 4.60
N SER A 208 -23.83 -13.19 3.75
CA SER A 208 -23.80 -11.73 3.92
C SER A 208 -24.81 -11.28 4.99
N PHE A 209 -24.44 -10.32 5.84
CA PHE A 209 -25.35 -9.68 6.79
C PHE A 209 -25.22 -8.15 6.71
N GLN A 210 -26.29 -7.43 7.07
CA GLN A 210 -26.30 -5.98 7.06
C GLN A 210 -25.44 -5.42 8.20
N ARG A 211 -24.68 -4.38 7.90
CA ARG A 211 -23.94 -3.62 8.90
C ARG A 211 -24.92 -2.88 9.80
N ASP A 212 -25.02 -3.30 11.06
CA ASP A 212 -25.77 -2.58 12.08
C ASP A 212 -24.90 -1.45 12.67
N PRO A 213 -25.29 -0.17 12.52
CA PRO A 213 -24.53 0.95 13.07
C PRO A 213 -24.48 0.92 14.61
N GLY A 214 -25.57 0.49 15.26
CA GLY A 214 -25.64 0.41 16.73
C GLY A 214 -24.56 -0.49 17.33
N THR A 215 -24.40 -1.68 16.76
CA THR A 215 -23.30 -2.61 17.08
C THR A 215 -21.94 -1.97 16.87
N GLY A 216 -21.75 -1.24 15.76
CA GLY A 216 -20.51 -0.52 15.48
C GLY A 216 -20.17 0.52 16.55
N HIS A 217 -21.14 1.33 16.98
CA HIS A 217 -20.95 2.32 18.04
C HIS A 217 -20.68 1.68 19.41
N GLN A 218 -21.35 0.58 19.74
CA GLN A 218 -21.11 -0.16 20.99
C GLN A 218 -19.69 -0.72 21.05
N LEU A 219 -19.19 -1.30 19.94
CA LEU A 219 -17.83 -1.80 19.86
C LEU A 219 -16.80 -0.67 19.87
N LEU A 220 -17.11 0.47 19.26
CA LEU A 220 -16.24 1.64 19.26
C LEU A 220 -16.01 2.18 20.67
N ALA A 221 -17.06 2.16 21.51
CA ALA A 221 -16.97 2.56 22.91
C ALA A 221 -16.06 1.64 23.75
N ILE A 222 -15.81 0.40 23.29
CA ILE A 222 -14.93 -0.56 23.96
C ILE A 222 -13.50 -0.42 23.44
N ASP A 223 -13.32 -0.55 22.12
CA ASP A 223 -12.04 -0.39 21.45
C ASP A 223 -12.29 -0.10 19.96
N ARG A 224 -11.67 0.94 19.42
CA ARG A 224 -11.76 1.33 17.99
C ARG A 224 -11.51 0.17 17.03
N CYS A 225 -10.60 -0.74 17.39
CA CYS A 225 -10.25 -1.86 16.55
C CYS A 225 -11.43 -2.85 16.47
N LEU A 226 -12.22 -3.02 17.54
CA LEU A 226 -13.40 -3.87 17.50
C LEU A 226 -14.49 -3.33 16.56
N ALA A 227 -14.71 -2.02 16.55
CA ALA A 227 -15.61 -1.39 15.58
C ALA A 227 -15.11 -1.62 14.13
N MET A 228 -13.79 -1.53 13.92
CA MET A 228 -13.19 -1.80 12.62
C MET A 228 -13.32 -3.26 12.18
N PHE A 229 -13.14 -4.19 13.10
CA PHE A 229 -13.38 -5.61 12.88
C PHE A 229 -14.83 -5.85 12.44
N TRP A 230 -15.81 -5.24 13.12
CA TRP A 230 -17.23 -5.36 12.76
C TRP A 230 -17.53 -4.87 11.35
N ILE A 231 -17.04 -3.69 10.97
CA ILE A 231 -17.17 -3.15 9.61
C ILE A 231 -16.65 -4.16 8.59
N ARG A 232 -15.45 -4.69 8.80
CA ARG A 232 -14.82 -5.63 7.87
C ARG A 232 -15.51 -7.00 7.84
N LEU A 233 -16.01 -7.47 8.97
CA LEU A 233 -16.76 -8.72 9.05
C LEU A 233 -18.07 -8.60 8.26
N SER A 234 -18.77 -7.47 8.39
CA SER A 234 -20.01 -7.19 7.63
C SER A 234 -19.77 -7.13 6.12
N ASP A 235 -18.67 -6.52 5.66
CA ASP A 235 -18.32 -6.41 4.24
C ASP A 235 -17.95 -7.76 3.62
N ARG A 236 -17.28 -8.64 4.38
CA ARG A 236 -16.83 -9.94 3.88
C ARG A 236 -17.86 -11.05 4.06
N GLY A 237 -18.82 -10.89 4.95
CA GLY A 237 -19.76 -11.94 5.33
C GLY A 237 -19.12 -13.09 6.12
N LEU A 238 -19.96 -13.95 6.67
CA LEU A 238 -19.57 -15.14 7.41
C LEU A 238 -19.36 -16.29 6.43
N THR A 239 -18.18 -16.90 6.40
CA THR A 239 -17.94 -18.11 5.59
C THR A 239 -18.56 -19.34 6.25
N GLU A 240 -18.92 -20.36 5.48
CA GLU A 240 -19.30 -21.69 6.02
C GLU A 240 -18.31 -22.23 7.07
N LYS A 241 -17.01 -21.92 6.98
CA LYS A 241 -16.02 -22.30 8.01
C LYS A 241 -16.21 -21.59 9.36
N LEU A 242 -16.73 -20.35 9.37
CA LEU A 242 -17.12 -19.66 10.61
C LEU A 242 -18.38 -20.27 11.21
N MET A 243 -19.27 -20.76 10.34
CA MET A 243 -20.50 -21.44 10.72
C MET A 243 -20.24 -22.86 11.23
N ALA A 244 -19.20 -23.51 10.72
CA ALA A 244 -18.87 -24.92 10.95
C ALA A 244 -18.03 -25.20 12.21
N GLN A 245 -18.01 -24.29 13.20
CA GLN A 245 -17.36 -24.52 14.51
C GLN A 245 -15.86 -24.90 14.43
N GLN A 246 -15.12 -24.39 13.43
CA GLN A 246 -13.71 -24.74 13.23
C GLN A 246 -12.78 -23.55 13.47
N ARG A 247 -11.65 -23.82 14.16
CA ARG A 247 -10.52 -22.88 14.27
C ARG A 247 -10.04 -22.48 12.88
N THR A 248 -10.20 -21.20 12.52
CA THR A 248 -9.63 -20.66 11.28
C THR A 248 -8.30 -19.98 11.60
N ALA A 249 -7.19 -20.69 11.44
CA ALA A 249 -5.84 -20.21 11.75
C ALA A 249 -5.24 -19.24 10.71
N GLN A 250 -6.06 -18.41 10.05
CA GLN A 250 -5.53 -17.45 9.09
C GLN A 250 -5.72 -16.01 9.58
N PRO A 251 -4.61 -15.32 9.94
CA PRO A 251 -4.68 -13.92 10.32
C PRO A 251 -5.21 -13.12 9.14
N ARG A 252 -6.43 -12.60 9.29
CA ARG A 252 -7.03 -11.76 8.26
C ARG A 252 -6.63 -10.33 8.59
N MET A 253 -5.60 -9.86 7.91
CA MET A 253 -5.27 -8.43 7.84
C MET A 253 -6.55 -7.62 7.56
N MET A 254 -6.94 -6.81 8.54
CA MET A 254 -8.18 -6.02 8.54
C MET A 254 -7.87 -4.57 8.91
N VAL A 255 -7.06 -3.96 8.04
CA VAL A 255 -7.14 -2.57 7.55
C VAL A 255 -8.20 -1.66 8.19
N LEU A 256 -7.76 -0.61 8.91
CA LEU A 256 -8.02 0.83 8.65
C LEU A 256 -7.46 1.79 9.70
N ARG A 257 -7.36 3.08 9.30
CA ARG A 257 -6.83 4.22 10.05
C ARG A 257 -7.25 4.19 11.53
N LYS A 258 -6.25 4.35 12.37
CA LYS A 258 -6.31 4.26 13.84
C LYS A 258 -7.12 5.39 14.52
N GLU A 259 -7.55 6.40 13.76
CA GLU A 259 -8.23 7.58 14.28
C GLU A 259 -9.74 7.35 14.44
N GLU A 260 -10.25 7.62 15.63
CA GLU A 260 -11.67 7.43 15.99
C GLU A 260 -12.63 8.18 15.05
N ARG A 261 -12.24 9.38 14.61
CA ARG A 261 -13.01 10.19 13.64
C ARG A 261 -13.27 9.45 12.33
N ASP A 262 -12.27 8.72 11.84
CA ASP A 262 -12.37 7.99 10.59
C ASP A 262 -13.24 6.75 10.75
N VAL A 263 -13.15 6.07 11.90
CA VAL A 263 -14.03 4.94 12.26
C VAL A 263 -15.49 5.39 12.34
N LEU A 264 -15.77 6.53 12.97
CA LEU A 264 -17.12 7.11 13.02
C LEU A 264 -17.64 7.45 11.63
N ALA A 265 -16.83 8.10 10.79
CA ALA A 265 -17.24 8.42 9.43
C ALA A 265 -17.54 7.16 8.58
N LEU A 266 -16.84 6.06 8.83
CA LEU A 266 -17.08 4.77 8.18
C LEU A 266 -18.37 4.09 8.68
N LEU A 267 -18.64 4.14 9.98
CA LEU A 267 -19.87 3.62 10.59
C LEU A 267 -21.10 4.37 10.07
N ASP A 268 -20.99 5.69 9.97
CA ASP A 268 -22.04 6.57 9.45
C ASP A 268 -22.21 6.50 7.91
N GLY A 269 -21.35 5.73 7.21
CA GLY A 269 -21.36 5.65 5.75
C GLY A 269 -20.93 6.94 5.03
N LYS A 270 -20.36 7.91 5.76
CA LYS A 270 -19.88 9.20 5.23
C LYS A 270 -18.58 9.08 4.43
N THR A 271 -17.83 7.99 4.63
CA THR A 271 -16.61 7.70 3.87
C THR A 271 -16.53 6.22 3.50
N LYS A 272 -15.67 5.90 2.52
CA LYS A 272 -15.39 4.53 2.10
C LYS A 272 -14.17 3.99 2.84
N LEU A 273 -14.11 2.66 2.89
CA LEU A 273 -12.99 1.89 3.43
C LEU A 273 -11.68 2.24 2.68
N ILE A 274 -10.68 2.75 3.40
CA ILE A 274 -9.34 3.10 2.88
C ILE A 274 -8.33 2.03 3.31
N TYR A 275 -7.37 1.64 2.48
CA TYR A 275 -6.31 0.70 2.89
C TYR A 275 -5.23 1.41 3.71
N PRO A 276 -4.62 0.78 4.74
CA PRO A 276 -3.61 1.42 5.57
C PRO A 276 -2.34 1.54 4.73
N GLU A 277 -1.63 2.65 4.84
CA GLU A 277 -0.42 2.89 4.04
C GLU A 277 0.79 2.15 4.64
N MET A 278 0.72 1.85 5.94
CA MET A 278 1.71 1.08 6.69
C MET A 278 1.05 0.15 7.71
N SER A 279 1.74 -0.92 8.11
CA SER A 279 1.23 -1.86 9.12
C SER A 279 0.96 -1.19 10.47
N GLY A 280 1.73 -0.17 10.86
CA GLY A 280 1.51 0.58 12.10
C GLY A 280 0.20 1.39 12.16
N GLU A 281 -0.48 1.56 11.02
CA GLU A 281 -1.79 2.22 10.94
C GLU A 281 -2.96 1.25 11.03
N ALA A 282 -2.69 -0.06 11.05
CA ALA A 282 -3.72 -1.09 11.03
C ALA A 282 -3.90 -1.75 12.40
N CYS A 283 -5.14 -2.13 12.70
CA CYS A 283 -5.44 -3.12 13.71
C CYS A 283 -5.34 -4.51 13.06
N PHE A 284 -4.64 -5.43 13.72
CA PHE A 284 -4.55 -6.80 13.25
C PHE A 284 -5.28 -7.74 14.18
N PHE A 285 -6.01 -8.66 13.55
CA PHE A 285 -6.82 -9.63 14.25
C PHE A 285 -6.47 -11.02 13.78
N ASP A 286 -6.37 -11.90 14.75
CA ASP A 286 -6.68 -13.29 14.57
C ASP A 286 -7.94 -13.60 15.38
N TYR A 287 -8.67 -14.66 15.04
CA TYR A 287 -9.83 -15.05 15.82
C TYR A 287 -10.20 -16.52 15.71
N VAL A 288 -10.85 -17.00 16.77
CA VAL A 288 -11.53 -18.29 16.80
C VAL A 288 -13.03 -18.03 16.80
N ALA A 289 -13.75 -18.73 15.91
CA ALA A 289 -15.19 -18.65 15.81
C ALA A 289 -15.83 -20.00 16.18
N TYR A 290 -16.87 -19.97 17.01
CA TYR A 290 -17.61 -21.16 17.43
C TYR A 290 -19.05 -20.80 17.81
N ALA A 291 -19.90 -21.82 18.02
CA ALA A 291 -21.24 -21.63 18.55
C ALA A 291 -21.25 -21.99 20.04
N ASP A 292 -21.89 -21.17 20.89
CA ASP A 292 -22.11 -21.53 22.29
C ASP A 292 -23.30 -22.50 22.46
N GLU A 293 -23.57 -22.92 23.70
CA GLU A 293 -24.68 -23.83 24.06
C GLU A 293 -26.05 -23.29 23.63
N ASN A 294 -26.19 -21.97 23.52
CA ASN A 294 -27.42 -21.28 23.09
C ASN A 294 -27.44 -20.98 21.59
N ARG A 295 -26.45 -21.52 20.84
CA ARG A 295 -26.26 -21.34 19.40
C ARG A 295 -26.01 -19.90 18.96
N HIS A 296 -25.46 -19.08 19.84
CA HIS A 296 -24.91 -17.78 19.48
C HIS A 296 -23.57 -17.95 18.78
N LEU A 297 -23.28 -17.08 17.81
CA LEU A 297 -21.95 -17.01 17.21
C LEU A 297 -21.00 -16.30 18.19
N VAL A 298 -19.97 -17.01 18.64
CA VAL A 298 -18.92 -16.47 19.49
C VAL A 298 -17.65 -16.28 18.68
N LEU A 299 -17.01 -15.13 18.85
CA LEU A 299 -15.74 -14.75 18.23
C LEU A 299 -14.76 -14.36 19.34
N ASP A 300 -13.76 -15.21 19.57
CA ASP A 300 -12.64 -14.92 20.45
C ASP A 300 -11.54 -14.26 19.61
N LEU A 301 -11.42 -12.93 19.74
CA LEU A 301 -10.52 -12.08 18.99
C LEU A 301 -9.19 -11.89 19.71
N MET A 302 -8.11 -11.96 18.95
CA MET A 302 -6.74 -11.66 19.34
C MET A 302 -6.30 -10.41 18.58
N LEU A 303 -6.13 -9.29 19.28
CA LEU A 303 -5.85 -7.98 18.69
C LEU A 303 -4.42 -7.50 18.96
N ASP A 304 -3.78 -7.03 17.89
CA ASP A 304 -2.57 -6.20 17.90
C ASP A 304 -2.80 -4.87 17.16
N ASP A 305 -2.89 -3.76 17.89
CA ASP A 305 -2.90 -2.38 17.37
C ASP A 305 -1.61 -1.58 17.71
N LYS A 306 -0.55 -2.30 18.08
CA LYS A 306 0.79 -1.78 18.36
C LYS A 306 1.84 -2.34 17.40
N VAL A 307 1.41 -2.87 16.27
CA VAL A 307 2.32 -3.39 15.25
C VAL A 307 3.36 -2.34 14.91
N VAL A 308 4.62 -2.71 15.16
CA VAL A 308 5.77 -1.91 14.78
C VAL A 308 6.13 -2.27 13.34
N PRO A 309 6.24 -1.29 12.43
CA PRO A 309 6.74 -1.56 11.08
C PRO A 309 8.13 -2.21 11.12
N GLY A 310 8.30 -3.34 10.44
CA GLY A 310 9.56 -4.11 10.46
C GLY A 310 9.70 -5.10 9.29
N PRO A 311 10.92 -5.65 9.09
CA PRO A 311 11.28 -6.51 7.95
C PRO A 311 10.42 -7.77 7.87
N THR A 312 10.16 -8.40 9.01
CA THR A 312 9.19 -9.50 9.16
C THR A 312 7.94 -9.01 9.88
N TYR A 313 6.79 -9.45 9.38
CA TYR A 313 5.50 -9.14 9.99
C TYR A 313 5.24 -10.15 11.12
N GLU A 314 5.50 -9.74 12.37
CA GLU A 314 5.19 -10.53 13.55
C GLU A 314 4.03 -9.87 14.31
N VAL A 315 2.84 -10.47 14.22
CA VAL A 315 1.68 -10.06 15.02
C VAL A 315 1.92 -10.51 16.44
N LYS A 316 1.84 -9.61 17.41
CA LYS A 316 1.90 -9.93 18.83
C LYS A 316 0.59 -9.49 19.47
N PRO A 317 -0.46 -10.31 19.35
CA PRO A 317 -1.71 -10.00 20.02
C PRO A 317 -1.46 -9.81 21.51
N TYR A 318 -2.00 -8.71 22.04
CA TYR A 318 -1.83 -8.35 23.45
C TYR A 318 -3.16 -7.89 24.08
N LYS A 319 -4.20 -7.77 23.27
CA LYS A 319 -5.58 -7.58 23.70
C LYS A 319 -6.41 -8.77 23.22
N TYR A 320 -7.31 -9.24 24.07
CA TYR A 320 -8.16 -10.38 23.79
C TYR A 320 -9.60 -10.01 24.11
N PHE A 321 -10.52 -10.34 23.21
CA PHE A 321 -11.93 -10.01 23.37
C PHE A 321 -12.80 -11.20 22.99
N ARG A 322 -13.91 -11.38 23.71
CA ARG A 322 -14.96 -12.31 23.33
C ARG A 322 -16.16 -11.51 22.87
N ILE A 323 -16.54 -11.68 21.60
CA ILE A 323 -17.75 -11.11 21.02
C ILE A 323 -18.78 -12.22 20.89
N ARG A 324 -19.98 -12.00 21.43
CA ARG A 324 -21.15 -12.85 21.17
C ARG A 324 -22.14 -12.10 20.30
N LEU A 325 -22.55 -12.74 19.21
CA LEU A 325 -23.51 -12.24 18.25
C LEU A 325 -24.79 -13.11 18.31
N GLY A 326 -25.91 -12.57 17.83
CA GLY A 326 -27.22 -13.25 17.77
C GLY A 326 -27.24 -14.66 17.16
N GLN A 327 -28.36 -15.37 17.28
CA GLN A 327 -28.48 -16.82 17.01
C GLN A 327 -28.26 -17.17 15.53
N LEU A 328 -27.45 -18.21 15.27
CA LEU A 328 -27.10 -18.66 13.91
C LEU A 328 -28.33 -19.02 13.04
N ASP A 329 -29.42 -19.53 13.60
CA ASP A 329 -30.54 -20.05 12.79
C ASP A 329 -31.60 -19.00 12.43
N ALA A 330 -31.97 -18.12 13.37
CA ALA A 330 -33.05 -17.16 13.18
C ALA A 330 -32.55 -15.84 12.56
N ASP A 331 -31.37 -15.35 12.96
CA ASP A 331 -30.87 -14.03 12.57
C ASP A 331 -30.14 -14.04 11.21
N LEU A 332 -29.58 -15.18 10.79
CA LEU A 332 -28.92 -15.31 9.49
C LEU A 332 -29.90 -15.45 8.33
N GLN A 333 -31.12 -15.95 8.57
CA GLN A 333 -32.21 -15.88 7.58
C GLN A 333 -32.68 -14.43 7.36
N GLY A 334 -32.70 -13.63 8.43
CA GLY A 334 -33.05 -12.21 8.40
C GLY A 334 -31.91 -11.26 7.96
N ARG A 335 -30.67 -11.77 7.80
CA ARG A 335 -29.45 -11.00 7.50
C ARG A 335 -29.16 -9.86 8.50
N GLN A 336 -29.65 -9.95 9.74
CA GLN A 336 -29.48 -8.93 10.77
C GLN A 336 -28.80 -9.53 12.00
N VAL A 337 -27.47 -9.59 11.96
CA VAL A 337 -26.66 -10.04 13.10
C VAL A 337 -26.44 -8.86 14.04
N LYS A 338 -26.78 -9.02 15.32
CA LYS A 338 -26.58 -7.99 16.36
C LYS A 338 -25.58 -8.42 17.40
N LEU A 339 -24.91 -7.44 18.01
CA LEU A 339 -24.10 -7.65 19.20
C LEU A 339 -24.97 -8.01 20.40
N LEU A 340 -24.62 -9.11 21.07
CA LEU A 340 -25.18 -9.46 22.38
C LEU A 340 -24.24 -8.95 23.48
N THR A 341 -22.96 -9.34 23.41
CA THR A 341 -21.94 -8.94 24.38
C THR A 341 -20.59 -8.79 23.70
N ALA A 342 -19.77 -7.84 24.15
CA ALA A 342 -18.35 -7.79 23.85
C ALA A 342 -17.59 -7.52 25.15
N GLU A 343 -16.71 -8.44 25.52
CA GLU A 343 -15.97 -8.36 26.77
C GLU A 343 -14.47 -8.59 26.56
N LYS A 344 -13.65 -7.92 27.35
CA LYS A 344 -12.21 -8.17 27.37
C LYS A 344 -11.94 -9.44 28.17
N ILE A 345 -11.20 -10.37 27.57
CA ILE A 345 -10.82 -11.65 28.20
C ILE A 345 -9.30 -11.72 28.35
N LYS A 346 -8.80 -12.78 29.00
CA LYS A 346 -7.36 -13.08 29.01
C LYS A 346 -7.01 -14.08 27.91
N HIS A 347 -5.72 -14.18 27.59
CA HIS A 347 -5.21 -15.18 26.64
C HIS A 347 -5.57 -16.62 27.05
N GLU A 348 -5.54 -16.92 28.35
CA GLU A 348 -5.90 -18.24 28.91
C GLU A 348 -7.37 -18.63 28.71
N ASP A 349 -8.23 -17.66 28.43
CA ASP A 349 -9.66 -17.86 28.23
C ASP A 349 -10.04 -18.05 26.75
N LEU A 350 -9.08 -17.93 25.81
CA LEU A 350 -9.32 -18.16 24.38
C LEU A 350 -9.73 -19.61 24.15
N GLY A 351 -10.83 -19.82 23.42
CA GLY A 351 -11.50 -21.12 23.21
C GLY A 351 -10.62 -22.36 23.41
N GLN A 352 -10.79 -22.99 24.60
CA GLN A 352 -10.45 -24.39 24.82
C GLN A 352 -11.11 -25.27 23.77
#